data_AF-A0A4V2I4F4-F1
#
_entry.id   AF-A0A4V2I4F4-F1
#
_cell.length_a   1.000
_cell.length_b   1.000
_cell.length_c   1.000
_cell.angle_alpha   90.00
_cell.angle_beta   90.00
_cell.angle_gamma   90.00
#
_symmetry.space_group_name_H-M   'P 1'
#
loop_
_entity.id
_entity.type
_entity.pdbx_description
1 polymer ?
#
loop_
_entity_poly.entity_id
_entity_poly.type
_entity_poly.pdbx_seq_one_letter_code
_entity_poly.pdbx_strand_id
1 'polypeptide(L)'
;MTLTQQKYPVSLIKVGAVLYKFEAFTYDDGSSAVELQEWHVRSIQRKRGTQTSYGVKKPLAEYYQDKYVNITQKIKGVTWGKRSRKNGDYGFLKSIPEYFRKQFRVGNDLPSGIFTTQLSALKYAIKDKEESINRCVHFLKEENDPIEIAEWEKDISENEKELKLLKSRLTRLNNNKSKSKAA
;
A
#
# COMPACT_ATOMS: atom_id res chain seq x y z
N MET A 1 3.85 -1.95 -20.74
CA MET A 1 3.85 -0.57 -20.18
C MET A 1 4.16 -0.69 -18.69
N THR A 2 5.29 -0.22 -18.20
CA THR A 2 5.71 -0.38 -16.79
C THR A 2 4.68 0.15 -15.78
N LEU A 3 4.51 -0.53 -14.65
CA LEU A 3 3.79 -0.01 -13.47
C LEU A 3 4.46 1.29 -13.00
N THR A 4 3.72 2.39 -13.05
CA THR A 4 4.26 3.71 -12.67
C THR A 4 3.95 4.02 -11.21
N GLN A 5 4.99 4.36 -10.45
CA GLN A 5 4.85 4.86 -9.10
C GLN A 5 4.33 6.30 -9.11
N GLN A 6 3.62 6.69 -8.06
CA GLN A 6 3.15 8.06 -7.93
C GLN A 6 4.30 8.97 -7.50
N LYS A 7 4.57 10.01 -8.29
CA LYS A 7 5.51 11.08 -7.90
C LYS A 7 5.11 11.74 -6.58
N TYR A 8 6.10 12.11 -5.78
CA TYR A 8 5.92 12.71 -4.46
C TYR A 8 5.03 13.97 -4.52
N PRO A 9 3.82 13.96 -3.94
CA PRO A 9 2.95 15.13 -3.94
C PRO A 9 3.22 16.00 -2.71
N VAL A 10 4.09 17.01 -2.85
CA VAL A 10 4.58 17.85 -1.73
C VAL A 10 3.46 18.44 -0.86
N SER A 11 2.36 18.89 -1.46
CA SER A 11 1.24 19.52 -0.74
C SER A 11 0.36 18.53 0.04
N LEU A 12 0.38 17.24 -0.33
CA LEU A 12 -0.50 16.23 0.25
C LEU A 12 0.19 15.42 1.35
N ILE A 13 1.51 15.22 1.26
CA ILE A 13 2.26 14.43 2.24
C ILE A 13 2.61 15.28 3.46
N LYS A 14 1.75 15.19 4.48
CA LYS A 14 1.92 15.81 5.80
C LYS A 14 1.58 14.81 6.91
N VAL A 15 2.02 15.08 8.13
CA VAL A 15 1.68 14.24 9.29
C VAL A 15 0.16 14.14 9.43
N GLY A 16 -0.36 12.92 9.61
CA GLY A 16 -1.78 12.63 9.64
C GLY A 16 -2.44 12.36 8.28
N ALA A 17 -1.73 12.61 7.16
CA ALA A 17 -2.25 12.25 5.84
C ALA A 17 -2.45 10.73 5.71
N VAL A 18 -3.47 10.35 4.94
CA VAL A 18 -3.82 8.95 4.66
C VAL A 18 -3.50 8.65 3.21
N LEU A 19 -2.74 7.57 3.01
CA LEU A 19 -2.43 6.97 1.73
C LEU A 19 -3.19 5.65 1.61
N TYR A 20 -3.41 5.22 0.38
CA TYR A 20 -4.25 4.06 0.08
C TYR A 20 -3.47 3.04 -0.72
N LYS A 21 -3.69 1.77 -0.42
CA LYS A 21 -3.29 0.61 -1.22
C LYS A 21 -4.49 -0.33 -1.35
N PHE A 22 -4.65 -0.93 -2.52
CA PHE A 22 -5.61 -2.03 -2.71
C PHE A 22 -4.84 -3.32 -2.90
N GLU A 23 -5.29 -4.37 -2.24
CA GLU A 23 -4.84 -5.73 -2.45
C GLU A 23 -6.07 -6.62 -2.66
N ALA A 24 -5.91 -7.63 -3.51
CA ALA A 24 -6.86 -8.71 -3.66
C ALA A 24 -6.10 -10.01 -3.45
N PHE A 25 -6.75 -10.97 -2.82
CA PHE A 25 -6.18 -12.28 -2.54
C PHE A 25 -7.29 -13.32 -2.60
N THR A 26 -6.91 -14.51 -3.03
CA THR A 26 -7.70 -15.74 -2.96
C THR A 26 -7.15 -16.63 -1.86
N TYR A 27 -8.03 -17.21 -1.08
CA TYR A 27 -7.71 -18.11 0.02
C TYR A 27 -7.77 -19.56 -0.45
N ASP A 28 -7.12 -20.46 0.30
CA ASP A 28 -7.10 -21.91 0.02
C ASP A 28 -8.51 -22.55 0.03
N ASP A 29 -9.47 -21.93 0.73
CA ASP A 29 -10.88 -22.36 0.73
C ASP A 29 -11.64 -21.96 -0.55
N GLY A 30 -10.97 -21.29 -1.49
CA GLY A 30 -11.52 -20.81 -2.75
C GLY A 30 -12.27 -19.48 -2.63
N SER A 31 -12.38 -18.89 -1.44
CA SER A 31 -12.94 -17.56 -1.26
C SER A 31 -11.93 -16.49 -1.68
N SER A 32 -12.42 -15.34 -2.14
CA SER A 32 -11.57 -14.22 -2.58
C SER A 32 -12.09 -12.92 -1.98
N ALA A 33 -11.17 -12.03 -1.60
CA ALA A 33 -11.52 -10.73 -1.05
C ALA A 33 -10.67 -9.60 -1.63
N VAL A 34 -11.17 -8.37 -1.46
CA VAL A 34 -10.44 -7.14 -1.78
C VAL A 34 -10.34 -6.33 -0.51
N GLU A 35 -9.11 -6.00 -0.14
CA GLU A 35 -8.80 -5.18 1.02
C GLU A 35 -8.41 -3.76 0.58
N LEU A 36 -9.02 -2.75 1.23
CA LEU A 36 -8.53 -1.38 1.21
C LEU A 36 -7.63 -1.17 2.43
N GLN A 37 -6.36 -0.92 2.17
CA GLN A 37 -5.38 -0.63 3.21
C GLN A 37 -5.19 0.88 3.36
N GLU A 38 -5.37 1.37 4.59
CA GLU A 38 -5.09 2.75 4.97
C GLU A 38 -3.69 2.86 5.59
N TRP A 39 -2.82 3.66 4.96
CA TRP A 39 -1.46 3.92 5.42
C TRP A 39 -1.36 5.36 5.91
N HIS A 40 -1.20 5.55 7.22
CA HIS A 40 -1.15 6.88 7.82
C HIS A 40 0.28 7.38 7.95
N VAL A 41 0.51 8.62 7.55
CA VAL A 41 1.77 9.34 7.81
C VAL A 41 1.88 9.66 9.30
N ARG A 42 2.80 8.97 9.98
CA ARG A 42 3.03 9.10 11.42
C ARG A 42 4.03 10.19 11.76
N SER A 43 5.09 10.30 10.98
CA SER A 43 6.13 11.30 11.18
C SER A 43 6.87 11.60 9.88
N ILE A 44 7.36 12.83 9.77
CA ILE A 44 8.29 13.25 8.72
C ILE A 44 9.51 13.80 9.45
N GLN A 45 10.58 13.03 9.46
CA GLN A 45 11.75 13.28 10.32
C GLN A 45 13.03 12.98 9.58
N ARG A 46 14.14 13.56 10.03
CA ARG A 46 15.46 13.21 9.50
C ARG A 46 15.82 11.77 9.86
N LYS A 47 16.75 11.19 9.09
CA LYS A 47 17.30 9.87 9.42
C LYS A 47 17.82 9.85 10.86
N ARG A 48 17.53 8.78 11.59
CA ARG A 48 17.99 8.61 12.98
C ARG A 48 19.53 8.69 13.03
N GLY A 49 20.06 9.33 14.07
CA GLY A 49 21.51 9.48 14.26
C GLY A 49 22.12 10.73 13.63
N THR A 50 21.35 11.53 12.87
CA THR A 50 21.78 12.81 12.28
C THR A 50 21.70 14.00 13.24
N GLN A 51 21.05 13.82 14.40
CA GLN A 51 20.97 14.83 15.46
C GLN A 51 21.48 14.25 16.79
N THR A 52 21.98 15.12 17.67
CA THR A 52 22.28 14.80 19.06
C THR A 52 20.99 14.62 19.86
N SER A 53 21.08 14.10 21.09
CA SER A 53 19.95 14.00 22.03
C SER A 53 19.28 15.36 22.32
N TYR A 54 20.03 16.46 22.16
CA TYR A 54 19.56 17.84 22.33
C TYR A 54 19.02 18.47 21.03
N GLY A 55 18.83 17.69 19.97
CA GLY A 55 18.29 18.17 18.69
C GLY A 55 19.28 18.94 17.79
N VAL A 56 20.53 19.08 18.24
CA VAL A 56 21.60 19.76 17.48
C VAL A 56 22.06 18.86 16.33
N LYS A 57 22.28 19.45 15.14
CA LYS A 57 22.80 18.71 13.99
C LYS A 57 24.22 18.23 14.29
N LYS A 58 24.55 16.97 13.98
CA LYS A 58 25.95 16.51 14.05
C LYS A 58 26.77 17.14 12.91
N PRO A 59 28.10 17.30 13.04
CA PRO A 59 28.94 17.93 12.01
C PRO A 59 28.79 17.30 10.61
N LEU A 60 28.70 15.97 10.52
CA LEU A 60 28.46 15.26 9.25
C LEU A 60 27.00 15.25 8.79
N ALA A 61 26.06 15.81 9.57
CA ALA A 61 24.63 15.84 9.23
C ALA A 61 24.30 16.84 8.11
N GLU A 62 25.26 17.64 7.67
CA GLU A 62 25.14 18.47 6.48
C GLU A 62 25.03 17.63 5.21
N TYR A 63 25.70 16.47 5.17
CA TYR A 63 25.58 15.48 4.09
C TYR A 63 24.34 14.58 4.20
N TYR A 64 23.68 14.56 5.37
CA TYR A 64 22.52 13.71 5.68
C TYR A 64 21.28 14.54 6.05
N GLN A 65 20.95 15.54 5.24
CA GLN A 65 19.74 16.39 5.42
C GLN A 65 18.44 15.67 5.04
N ASP A 66 18.51 14.42 4.60
CA ASP A 66 17.38 13.64 4.13
C ASP A 66 16.29 13.49 5.18
N LYS A 67 15.10 13.92 4.78
CA LYS A 67 13.87 13.67 5.52
C LYS A 67 13.24 12.40 4.99
N TYR A 68 12.67 11.63 5.90
CA TYR A 68 11.97 10.40 5.62
C TYR A 68 10.54 10.50 6.15
N VAL A 69 9.62 9.99 5.36
CA VAL A 69 8.21 9.84 5.72
C VAL A 69 8.04 8.44 6.28
N ASN A 70 7.56 8.35 7.52
CA ASN A 70 7.23 7.08 8.17
C ASN A 70 5.72 6.89 8.10
N ILE A 71 5.29 5.84 7.42
CA ILE A 71 3.87 5.46 7.31
C ILE A 71 3.61 4.17 8.08
N THR A 72 2.38 4.02 8.55
CA THR A 72 1.93 2.82 9.26
C THR A 72 0.56 2.40 8.76
N GLN A 73 0.42 1.13 8.44
CA GLN A 73 -0.87 0.55 8.07
C GLN A 73 -1.80 0.53 9.27
N LYS A 74 -3.04 0.98 9.10
CA LYS A 74 -4.07 1.00 10.14
C LYS A 74 -4.92 -0.26 10.03
N ILE A 75 -4.77 -1.14 11.01
CA ILE A 75 -5.49 -2.41 11.12
C ILE A 75 -6.08 -2.49 12.53
N LYS A 76 -7.40 -2.62 12.61
CA LYS A 76 -8.13 -2.69 13.88
C LYS A 76 -7.68 -3.93 14.67
N GLY A 77 -7.35 -3.74 15.94
CA GLY A 77 -6.90 -4.81 16.83
C GLY A 77 -5.43 -5.20 16.68
N VAL A 78 -4.76 -4.78 15.60
CA VAL A 78 -3.37 -5.15 15.32
C VAL A 78 -2.44 -3.95 15.45
N THR A 79 -2.67 -2.88 14.68
CA THR A 79 -1.87 -1.65 14.76
C THR A 79 -2.66 -0.48 15.30
N TRP A 80 -3.99 -0.57 15.30
CA TRP A 80 -4.92 0.45 15.76
C TRP A 80 -5.89 -0.12 16.79
N GLY A 81 -5.97 0.50 17.96
CA GLY A 81 -6.83 0.02 19.04
C GLY A 81 -6.90 1.01 20.20
N LYS A 82 -7.45 0.54 21.32
CA LYS A 82 -7.58 1.34 22.54
C LYS A 82 -6.19 1.53 23.18
N ARG A 83 -5.81 2.77 23.47
CA ARG A 83 -4.49 3.11 24.03
C ARG A 83 -4.48 3.11 25.55
N SER A 84 -5.58 3.51 26.19
CA SER A 84 -5.80 3.44 27.62
C SER A 84 -6.81 2.36 27.96
N ARG A 85 -6.67 1.74 29.13
CA ARG A 85 -7.71 0.85 29.68
C ARG A 85 -8.95 1.63 30.11
N LYS A 86 -8.77 2.88 30.58
CA LYS A 86 -9.81 3.69 31.24
C LYS A 86 -10.53 4.67 30.30
N ASN A 87 -9.84 5.25 29.33
CA ASN A 87 -10.40 6.30 28.46
C ASN A 87 -10.71 5.76 27.05
N GLY A 88 -11.63 6.40 26.33
CA GLY A 88 -12.01 6.05 24.95
C GLY A 88 -10.99 6.46 23.88
N ASP A 89 -9.70 6.47 24.22
CA ASP A 89 -8.62 6.92 23.34
C ASP A 89 -8.20 5.83 22.36
N TYR A 90 -8.75 5.88 21.14
CA TYR A 90 -8.30 5.03 20.05
C TYR A 90 -7.14 5.65 19.30
N GLY A 91 -6.16 4.83 18.95
CA GLY A 91 -5.00 5.27 18.20
C GLY A 91 -4.09 4.13 17.80
N PHE A 92 -2.97 4.49 17.20
CA PHE A 92 -1.92 3.52 16.92
C PHE A 92 -1.33 2.95 18.22
N LEU A 93 -1.17 1.64 18.27
CA LEU A 93 -0.56 0.92 19.39
C LEU A 93 0.94 1.27 19.51
N LYS A 94 1.51 1.05 20.71
CA LYS A 94 2.91 1.42 20.99
C LYS A 94 3.90 0.54 20.23
N SER A 95 3.71 -0.77 20.27
CA SER A 95 4.54 -1.73 19.55
C SER A 95 3.83 -2.09 18.25
N ILE A 96 4.41 -1.66 17.13
CA ILE A 96 3.88 -1.92 15.80
C ILE A 96 4.88 -2.81 15.08
N PRO A 97 4.47 -4.00 14.61
CA PRO A 97 5.34 -4.87 13.85
C PRO A 97 5.95 -4.20 12.62
N GLU A 98 7.12 -4.67 12.20
CA GLU A 98 7.86 -4.09 11.06
C GLU A 98 7.09 -4.18 9.74
N TYR A 99 6.42 -5.29 9.49
CA TYR A 99 5.65 -5.52 8.26
C TYR A 99 4.48 -4.54 8.06
N PHE A 100 4.03 -3.86 9.13
CA PHE A 100 3.01 -2.81 9.05
C PHE A 100 3.59 -1.38 9.04
N ARG A 101 4.91 -1.24 8.92
CA ARG A 101 5.62 0.04 8.86
C ARG A 101 6.35 0.14 7.53
N LYS A 102 6.30 1.31 6.91
CA LYS A 102 7.12 1.62 5.73
C LYS A 102 7.76 3.00 5.87
N GLN A 103 8.89 3.17 5.22
CA GLN A 103 9.63 4.41 5.20
C GLN A 103 10.05 4.73 3.75
N PHE A 104 9.95 6.00 3.36
CA PHE A 104 10.46 6.48 2.08
C PHE A 104 11.01 7.91 2.21
N ARG A 105 11.92 8.28 1.31
CA ARG A 105 12.58 9.60 1.33
C ARG A 105 11.61 10.68 0.82
N VAL A 106 11.61 11.84 1.47
CA VAL A 106 10.86 13.02 1.01
C VAL A 106 11.38 13.44 -0.37
N GLY A 107 10.46 13.67 -1.30
CA GLY A 107 10.78 14.05 -2.68
C GLY A 107 10.93 12.86 -3.64
N ASN A 108 11.14 11.64 -3.12
CA ASN A 108 11.10 10.43 -3.93
C ASN A 108 9.67 9.96 -4.17
N ASP A 109 9.46 9.21 -5.25
CA ASP A 109 8.19 8.56 -5.56
C ASP A 109 7.64 7.78 -4.35
N LEU A 110 6.31 7.73 -4.27
CA LEU A 110 5.63 6.95 -3.23
C LEU A 110 5.95 5.46 -3.40
N PRO A 111 5.94 4.69 -2.29
CA PRO A 111 6.14 3.25 -2.38
C PRO A 111 5.18 2.59 -3.36
N SER A 112 5.65 1.54 -4.05
CA SER A 112 4.84 0.80 -5.03
C SER A 112 3.47 0.40 -4.49
N GLY A 113 2.42 0.65 -5.27
CA GLY A 113 1.04 0.35 -4.90
C GLY A 113 0.40 1.33 -3.90
N ILE A 114 1.14 2.29 -3.35
CA ILE A 114 0.63 3.27 -2.39
C ILE A 114 0.41 4.62 -3.08
N PHE A 115 -0.83 5.12 -3.01
CA PHE A 115 -1.24 6.35 -3.67
C PHE A 115 -1.96 7.31 -2.71
N THR A 116 -2.04 8.59 -3.07
CA THR A 116 -2.80 9.58 -2.28
C THR A 116 -4.31 9.47 -2.47
N THR A 117 -4.78 8.72 -3.46
CA THR A 117 -6.22 8.52 -3.70
C THR A 117 -6.55 7.04 -3.87
N GLN A 118 -7.72 6.64 -3.39
CA GLN A 118 -8.24 5.29 -3.57
C GLN A 118 -8.37 4.92 -5.06
N LEU A 119 -8.79 5.86 -5.91
CA LEU A 119 -8.95 5.63 -7.35
C LEU A 119 -7.61 5.27 -8.01
N SER A 120 -6.54 6.02 -7.71
CA SER A 120 -5.22 5.74 -8.27
C SER A 120 -4.67 4.41 -7.75
N ALA A 121 -4.81 4.13 -6.45
CA ALA A 121 -4.40 2.85 -5.86
C ALA A 121 -5.12 1.66 -6.50
N LEU A 122 -6.43 1.78 -6.73
CA LEU A 122 -7.22 0.71 -7.34
C LEU A 122 -6.87 0.48 -8.80
N LYS A 123 -6.66 1.55 -9.57
CA LYS A 123 -6.19 1.44 -10.97
C LYS A 123 -4.82 0.77 -11.05
N TYR A 124 -3.93 1.09 -10.13
CA TYR A 124 -2.63 0.44 -10.05
C TYR A 124 -2.76 -1.06 -9.75
N ALA A 125 -3.56 -1.43 -8.74
CA ALA A 125 -3.78 -2.84 -8.39
C ALA A 125 -4.36 -3.67 -9.54
N ILE A 126 -5.29 -3.10 -10.32
CA ILE A 126 -5.83 -3.74 -11.54
C ILE A 126 -4.71 -4.00 -12.54
N LYS A 127 -3.89 -2.98 -12.81
CA LYS A 127 -2.80 -3.10 -13.77
C LYS A 127 -1.73 -4.09 -13.31
N ASP A 128 -1.43 -4.11 -12.02
CA ASP A 128 -0.48 -5.04 -11.41
C ASP A 128 -0.95 -6.49 -11.57
N LYS A 129 -2.24 -6.75 -11.37
CA LYS A 129 -2.84 -8.08 -11.63
C LYS A 129 -2.85 -8.44 -13.11
N GLU A 130 -3.15 -7.50 -14.01
CA GLU A 130 -3.04 -7.72 -15.46
C GLU A 130 -1.61 -8.06 -15.89
N GLU A 131 -0.60 -7.38 -15.34
CA GLU A 131 0.81 -7.71 -15.58
C GLU A 131 1.20 -9.06 -14.97
N SER A 132 0.66 -9.41 -13.80
CA SER A 132 0.90 -10.73 -13.20
C SER A 132 0.38 -11.86 -14.08
N ILE A 133 -0.87 -11.76 -14.55
CA ILE A 133 -1.47 -12.73 -15.48
C ILE A 133 -0.62 -12.86 -16.74
N ASN A 134 -0.21 -11.73 -17.34
CA ASN A 134 0.60 -11.75 -18.55
C ASN A 134 1.96 -12.44 -18.33
N ARG A 135 2.58 -12.29 -17.15
CA ARG A 135 3.81 -13.01 -16.80
C ARG A 135 3.56 -14.51 -16.66
N CYS A 136 2.53 -14.91 -15.93
CA CYS A 136 2.18 -16.34 -15.78
C CYS A 136 1.88 -16.99 -17.14
N VAL A 137 1.11 -16.32 -18.01
CA VAL A 137 0.83 -16.78 -19.38
C VAL A 137 2.09 -16.87 -20.24
N HIS A 138 3.07 -16.00 -20.01
CA HIS A 138 4.35 -16.07 -20.72
C HIS A 138 5.15 -17.30 -20.28
N PHE A 139 5.29 -17.54 -18.97
CA PHE A 139 6.01 -18.70 -18.45
C PHE A 139 5.32 -20.02 -18.83
N LEU A 140 3.99 -20.07 -18.76
CA LEU A 140 3.20 -21.23 -19.16
C LEU A 140 3.46 -21.68 -20.61
N LYS A 141 3.81 -20.76 -21.52
CA LYS A 141 4.11 -21.09 -22.92
C LYS A 141 5.47 -21.76 -23.12
N GLU A 142 6.41 -21.54 -22.21
CA GLU A 142 7.78 -22.05 -22.28
C GLU A 142 7.96 -23.28 -21.39
N GLU A 143 6.99 -23.57 -20.53
CA GLU A 143 7.01 -24.67 -19.58
C GLU A 143 6.57 -25.99 -20.19
N ASN A 144 7.23 -27.08 -19.80
CA ASN A 144 6.93 -28.44 -20.26
C ASN A 144 6.70 -29.42 -19.09
N ASP A 145 7.04 -29.04 -17.85
CA ASP A 145 6.73 -29.84 -16.68
C ASP A 145 5.23 -29.76 -16.35
N PRO A 146 4.48 -30.89 -16.37
CA PRO A 146 3.06 -30.90 -16.03
C PRO A 146 2.74 -30.33 -14.64
N ILE A 147 3.66 -30.43 -13.68
CA ILE A 147 3.46 -29.90 -12.32
C ILE A 147 3.48 -28.38 -12.36
N GLU A 148 4.53 -27.81 -12.95
CA GLU A 148 4.68 -26.35 -13.10
C GLU A 148 3.54 -25.76 -13.95
N ILE A 149 3.13 -26.45 -15.04
CA ILE A 149 1.96 -26.07 -15.85
C ILE A 149 0.71 -25.93 -14.98
N ALA A 150 0.43 -26.92 -14.12
CA ALA A 150 -0.74 -26.88 -13.24
C ALA A 150 -0.67 -25.76 -12.20
N GLU A 151 0.52 -25.46 -11.67
CA GLU A 151 0.73 -24.32 -10.77
C GLU A 151 0.50 -22.99 -11.48
N TRP A 152 1.03 -22.81 -12.70
CA TRP A 152 0.80 -21.61 -13.49
C TRP A 152 -0.67 -21.41 -13.87
N GLU A 153 -1.38 -22.47 -14.25
CA GLU A 153 -2.81 -22.41 -14.53
C GLU A 153 -3.63 -22.01 -13.30
N LYS A 154 -3.26 -22.53 -12.12
CA LYS A 154 -3.87 -22.15 -10.85
C LYS A 154 -3.62 -20.67 -10.55
N ASP A 155 -2.38 -20.21 -10.67
CA ASP A 155 -2.00 -18.80 -10.46
C ASP A 155 -2.77 -17.86 -11.40
N ILE A 156 -2.90 -18.23 -12.69
CA ILE A 156 -3.70 -17.46 -13.65
C ILE A 156 -5.15 -17.37 -13.18
N SER A 157 -5.75 -18.49 -12.81
CA SER A 157 -7.15 -18.54 -12.33
C SER A 157 -7.38 -17.66 -11.11
N GLU A 158 -6.48 -17.70 -10.12
CA GLU A 158 -6.55 -16.89 -8.91
C GLU A 158 -6.39 -15.39 -9.22
N ASN A 159 -5.39 -15.03 -10.02
CA ASN A 159 -5.18 -13.64 -10.43
C ASN A 159 -6.36 -13.10 -11.25
N GLU A 160 -7.01 -13.90 -12.09
CA GLU A 160 -8.22 -13.52 -12.82
C GLU A 160 -9.42 -13.26 -11.91
N LYS A 161 -9.64 -14.11 -10.90
CA LYS A 161 -10.70 -13.91 -9.89
C LYS A 161 -10.48 -12.59 -9.15
N GLU A 162 -9.25 -12.35 -8.70
CA GLU A 162 -8.85 -11.12 -8.01
C GLU A 162 -9.00 -9.88 -8.89
N LEU A 163 -8.57 -9.96 -10.16
CA LEU A 163 -8.73 -8.89 -11.14
C LEU A 163 -10.22 -8.52 -11.33
N LYS A 164 -11.09 -9.52 -11.42
CA LYS A 164 -12.54 -9.32 -11.52
C LYS A 164 -13.10 -8.58 -10.30
N LEU A 165 -12.65 -8.94 -9.09
CA LEU A 165 -13.07 -8.25 -7.87
C LEU A 165 -12.59 -6.79 -7.83
N LEU A 166 -11.33 -6.53 -8.21
CA LEU A 166 -10.79 -5.17 -8.28
C LEU A 166 -11.54 -4.30 -9.31
N LYS A 167 -11.83 -4.84 -10.50
CA LYS A 167 -12.65 -4.17 -11.53
C LYS A 167 -14.06 -3.87 -11.01
N SER A 168 -14.71 -4.82 -10.32
CA SER A 168 -16.01 -4.61 -9.69
C SER A 168 -15.97 -3.47 -8.65
N ARG A 169 -14.91 -3.43 -7.82
CA ARG A 169 -14.70 -2.36 -6.83
C ARG A 169 -14.54 -1.00 -7.50
N LEU A 170 -13.84 -0.93 -8.64
CA LEU A 170 -13.63 0.31 -9.39
C LEU A 170 -14.96 0.87 -9.92
N THR A 171 -15.81 0.02 -10.48
CA THR A 171 -17.14 0.39 -10.95
C THR A 171 -17.99 0.95 -9.80
N ARG A 172 -17.99 0.28 -8.64
CA ARG A 172 -18.71 0.76 -7.44
C ARG A 172 -18.21 2.14 -6.97
N LEU A 173 -16.90 2.34 -6.95
CA LEU A 173 -16.29 3.61 -6.55
C LEU A 173 -16.67 4.76 -7.50
N ASN A 174 -16.69 4.50 -8.81
CA ASN A 174 -17.09 5.49 -9.82
C ASN A 174 -18.59 5.83 -9.70
N ASN A 175 -19.45 4.84 -9.49
CA ASN A 175 -20.89 5.05 -9.33
C ASN A 175 -21.23 5.85 -8.06
N ASN A 176 -20.50 5.64 -6.97
CA ASN A 176 -20.69 6.44 -5.75
C ASN A 176 -20.26 7.89 -5.97
N LYS A 177 -19.20 8.12 -6.75
CA LYS A 177 -18.71 9.46 -7.08
C LYS A 177 -19.66 10.22 -8.02
N SER A 178 -20.34 9.53 -8.94
CA SER A 178 -21.34 10.17 -9.80
C SER A 178 -22.58 10.56 -9.01
N LYS A 179 -23.06 9.68 -8.11
CA LYS A 179 -24.18 9.97 -7.21
C LYS A 179 -23.89 11.15 -6.28
N SER A 180 -22.70 11.23 -5.69
CA SER A 180 -22.31 12.34 -4.81
C SER A 180 -22.12 13.68 -5.54
N LYS A 181 -22.04 13.70 -6.87
CA LYS A 181 -21.95 14.92 -7.68
C LYS A 181 -23.32 15.42 -8.16
N ALA A 182 -24.32 14.54 -8.16
CA ALA A 182 -25.68 14.84 -8.61
C ALA A 182 -26.62 15.22 -7.45
N ALA A 183 -26.18 15.02 -6.20
CA ALA A 183 -26.81 15.49 -4.97
C ALA A 183 -26.15 16.81 -4.53
#